data_AF-A0A2H9LUW7-F1
#
_entry.id   AF-A0A2H9LUW7-F1
#
_cell.length_a   1.000
_cell.length_b   1.000
_cell.length_c   1.000
_cell.angle_alpha   90.00
_cell.angle_beta   90.00
_cell.angle_gamma   90.00
#
_symmetry.space_group_name_H-M   'P 1'
#
loop_
_entity.id
_entity.type
_entity.pdbx_description
1 polymer ?
#
loop_
_entity_poly.entity_id
_entity_poly.type
_entity_poly.pdbx_seq_one_letter_code
_entity_poly.pdbx_strand_id
1 'polypeptide(L)'
;MLWPIFKLGVFAIIFIAVFIDIDHYLTYVFWKKDFNLTNAYHFYIKRGATYRKTGKIDKKYSLCIFHTIEFLLLFSILALIFKFFQILFIGYALHFFQDLFSEFFCFFNGGRKSVRKLSLIGYVYQLRKGTL
;
A
#
# COMPACT_ATOMS: atom_id res chain seq x y z
N MET A 1 -7.21 1.26 22.37
CA MET A 1 -7.09 -0.20 22.62
C MET A 1 -8.25 -0.92 21.94
N LEU A 2 -7.99 -1.79 20.95
CA LEU A 2 -9.02 -2.60 20.25
C LEU A 2 -9.38 -3.90 20.99
N TRP A 3 -8.54 -4.32 21.94
CA TRP A 3 -8.65 -5.58 22.69
C TRP A 3 -10.02 -5.86 23.32
N PRO A 4 -10.64 -4.93 24.08
CA PRO A 4 -11.91 -5.24 24.76
C PRO A 4 -13.08 -5.48 23.79
N ILE A 5 -13.00 -4.96 22.56
CA ILE A 5 -14.07 -5.07 21.55
C ILE A 5 -13.85 -6.31 20.68
N PHE A 6 -12.63 -6.52 20.19
CA PHE A 6 -12.33 -7.53 19.18
C PHE A 6 -11.73 -8.82 19.73
N LYS A 7 -11.27 -8.85 20.99
CA LYS A 7 -10.63 -10.02 21.62
C LYS A 7 -9.52 -10.59 20.72
N LEU A 8 -9.56 -11.89 20.40
CA LEU A 8 -8.62 -12.54 19.48
C LEU A 8 -8.67 -11.97 18.05
N GLY A 9 -9.76 -11.31 17.65
CA GLY A 9 -9.88 -10.62 16.37
C GLY A 9 -8.84 -9.51 16.17
N VAL A 10 -8.24 -8.98 17.25
CA VAL A 10 -7.12 -8.03 17.15
C VAL A 10 -5.93 -8.64 16.41
N PHE A 11 -5.64 -9.93 16.58
CA PHE A 11 -4.56 -10.58 15.84
C PHE A 11 -4.86 -10.66 14.34
N ALA A 12 -6.11 -10.90 13.96
CA ALA A 12 -6.53 -10.87 12.56
C ALA A 12 -6.40 -9.46 11.95
N ILE A 13 -6.75 -8.42 12.73
CA ILE A 13 -6.59 -7.01 12.35
C ILE A 13 -5.11 -6.65 12.13
N ILE A 14 -4.23 -7.05 13.05
CA ILE A 14 -2.78 -6.79 12.90
C ILE A 14 -2.22 -7.59 11.73
N PHE A 15 -2.57 -8.86 11.63
CA PHE A 15 -2.10 -9.74 10.57
C PHE A 15 -2.45 -9.17 9.19
N ILE A 16 -3.71 -8.78 8.97
CA ILE A 16 -4.11 -8.25 7.66
C ILE A 16 -3.47 -6.89 7.39
N ALA A 17 -3.32 -6.02 8.40
CA ALA A 17 -2.65 -4.74 8.23
C ALA A 17 -1.22 -4.92 7.70
N VAL A 18 -0.48 -5.91 8.22
CA VAL A 18 0.86 -6.25 7.72
C VAL A 18 0.81 -6.98 6.38
N PHE A 19 -0.15 -7.89 6.20
CA PHE A 19 -0.26 -8.72 4.99
C PHE A 19 -0.50 -7.90 3.73
N ILE A 20 -1.15 -6.73 3.85
CA ILE A 20 -1.41 -5.82 2.73
C ILE A 20 -0.13 -5.30 2.08
N ASP A 21 0.97 -5.17 2.83
CA ASP A 21 2.26 -4.75 2.30
C ASP A 21 2.99 -5.83 1.47
N ILE A 22 2.47 -7.06 1.41
CA ILE A 22 3.09 -8.14 0.63
C ILE A 22 3.20 -7.80 -0.86
N ASP A 23 2.32 -6.95 -1.38
CA ASP A 23 2.35 -6.51 -2.78
C ASP A 23 3.63 -5.73 -3.13
N HIS A 24 4.23 -5.01 -2.17
CA HIS A 24 5.51 -4.34 -2.33
C HIS A 24 6.62 -5.38 -2.49
N TYR A 25 6.63 -6.39 -1.64
CA TYR A 25 7.60 -7.47 -1.74
C TYR A 25 7.47 -8.22 -3.07
N LEU A 26 6.25 -8.59 -3.46
CA LEU A 26 6.00 -9.27 -4.74
C LEU A 26 6.43 -8.41 -5.94
N THR A 27 6.16 -7.11 -5.91
CA THR A 27 6.60 -6.16 -6.94
C THR A 27 8.13 -6.10 -7.03
N TYR A 28 8.81 -6.06 -5.87
CA TYR A 28 10.26 -6.12 -5.82
C TYR A 28 10.79 -7.42 -6.43
N VAL A 29 10.31 -8.58 -6.00
CA VAL A 29 10.74 -9.89 -6.51
C VAL A 29 10.51 -9.98 -8.02
N PHE A 30 9.35 -9.53 -8.51
CA PHE A 30 9.01 -9.59 -9.92
C PHE A 30 10.01 -8.84 -10.81
N TRP A 31 10.42 -7.63 -10.40
CA TRP A 31 11.30 -6.75 -11.18
C TRP A 31 12.79 -6.95 -10.90
N LYS A 32 13.17 -7.29 -9.67
CA LYS A 32 14.58 -7.47 -9.26
C LYS A 32 15.05 -8.91 -9.34
N LYS A 33 14.12 -9.88 -9.43
CA LYS A 33 14.41 -11.32 -9.40
C LYS A 33 15.21 -11.73 -8.16
N ASP A 34 15.05 -11.00 -7.07
CA ASP A 34 15.70 -11.22 -5.79
C ASP A 34 14.63 -11.53 -4.73
N PHE A 35 14.76 -12.69 -4.08
CA PHE A 35 13.85 -13.20 -3.04
C PHE A 35 14.34 -12.90 -1.62
N ASN A 36 15.42 -12.12 -1.47
CA ASN A 36 15.91 -11.74 -0.17
C ASN A 36 15.08 -10.57 0.40
N LEU A 37 14.40 -10.83 1.52
CA LEU A 37 13.54 -9.84 2.18
C LEU A 37 14.32 -8.61 2.68
N THR A 38 15.55 -8.80 3.17
CA THR A 38 16.41 -7.71 3.64
C THR A 38 16.81 -6.79 2.48
N ASN A 39 17.11 -7.35 1.31
CA ASN A 39 17.38 -6.57 0.10
C ASN A 39 16.15 -5.79 -0.37
N ALA A 40 14.96 -6.40 -0.29
CA ALA A 40 13.70 -5.72 -0.58
C ALA A 40 13.46 -4.53 0.36
N TYR A 41 13.65 -4.72 1.67
CA TYR A 41 13.52 -3.67 2.68
C TYR A 41 14.48 -2.51 2.40
N HIS A 42 15.77 -2.80 2.21
CA HIS A 42 16.77 -1.76 1.91
C HIS A 42 16.49 -1.04 0.58
N PHE A 43 15.96 -1.76 -0.42
CA PHE A 43 15.54 -1.15 -1.68
C PHE A 43 14.45 -0.10 -1.48
N TYR A 44 13.40 -0.41 -0.73
CA TYR A 44 12.31 0.54 -0.47
C TYR A 44 12.74 1.73 0.40
N ILE A 45 13.64 1.52 1.37
CA ILE A 45 14.25 2.62 2.14
C ILE A 45 15.03 3.56 1.21
N LYS A 46 15.95 3.01 0.41
CA LYS A 46 16.79 3.80 -0.49
C LYS A 46 15.95 4.54 -1.53
N ARG A 47 14.90 3.88 -2.05
CA ARG A 47 13.95 4.48 -2.99
C ARG A 47 13.17 5.63 -2.36
N GLY A 48 12.66 5.46 -1.14
CA GLY A 48 11.97 6.53 -0.40
C GLY A 48 12.89 7.72 -0.10
N ALA A 49 14.13 7.48 0.30
CA ALA A 49 15.13 8.53 0.51
C ALA A 49 15.46 9.28 -0.79
N THR A 50 15.67 8.54 -1.89
CA THR A 50 15.93 9.12 -3.21
C THR A 50 14.77 9.98 -3.67
N TYR A 51 13.54 9.50 -3.45
CA TYR A 51 12.33 10.24 -3.77
C TYR A 51 12.25 11.56 -3.00
N ARG A 52 12.42 11.53 -1.68
CA ARG A 52 12.40 12.75 -0.84
C ARG A 52 13.45 13.76 -1.29
N LYS A 53 14.64 13.31 -1.69
CA LYS A 53 15.73 14.19 -2.15
C LYS A 53 15.52 14.77 -3.55
N THR A 54 15.06 13.94 -4.50
CA THR A 54 15.09 14.29 -5.94
C THR A 54 13.72 14.58 -6.53
N GLY A 55 12.64 14.15 -5.88
CA GLY A 55 11.29 14.14 -6.43
C GLY A 55 11.05 13.15 -7.56
N LYS A 56 12.04 12.32 -7.91
CA LYS A 56 11.92 11.35 -8.99
C LYS A 56 11.36 10.04 -8.46
N ILE A 57 10.23 9.62 -9.00
CA ILE A 57 9.61 8.32 -8.68
C ILE A 57 9.99 7.34 -9.77
N ASP A 58 10.56 6.21 -9.37
CA ASP A 58 10.61 5.05 -10.27
C ASP A 58 9.20 4.45 -10.36
N LYS A 59 8.55 4.66 -11.50
CA LYS A 59 7.14 4.31 -11.67
C LYS A 59 6.91 2.82 -11.94
N LYS A 60 7.97 2.03 -12.14
CA LYS A 60 7.88 0.56 -12.26
C LYS A 60 7.46 -0.10 -10.95
N TYR A 61 7.80 0.52 -9.83
CA TYR A 61 7.56 0.00 -8.49
C TYR A 61 6.50 0.82 -7.74
N SER A 62 5.76 1.71 -8.42
CA SER A 62 4.77 2.61 -7.79
C SER A 62 3.37 2.02 -7.71
N LEU A 63 3.12 0.90 -8.39
CA LEU A 63 1.85 0.20 -8.31
C LEU A 63 1.92 -0.84 -7.18
N CYS A 64 1.14 -0.58 -6.14
CA CYS A 64 0.90 -1.52 -5.05
C CYS A 64 -0.61 -1.78 -5.05
N ILE A 65 -1.02 -2.93 -5.63
CA ILE A 65 -2.43 -3.21 -5.96
C ILE A 65 -3.31 -3.13 -4.71
N PHE A 66 -2.84 -3.61 -3.57
CA PHE A 66 -3.62 -3.63 -2.34
C PHE A 66 -3.78 -2.22 -1.74
N HIS A 67 -3.05 -1.24 -2.25
CA HIS A 67 -3.10 0.17 -1.84
C HIS A 67 -3.85 1.04 -2.86
N THR A 68 -4.65 0.41 -3.72
CA THR A 68 -5.48 1.12 -4.70
C THR A 68 -6.92 1.28 -4.21
N ILE A 69 -7.57 2.36 -4.64
CA ILE A 69 -8.98 2.62 -4.35
C ILE A 69 -9.89 1.54 -4.93
N GLU A 70 -9.51 0.94 -6.06
CA GLU A 70 -10.22 -0.18 -6.67
C GLU A 70 -10.18 -1.41 -5.77
N PHE A 71 -9.03 -1.70 -5.15
CA PHE A 71 -8.92 -2.79 -4.19
C PHE A 71 -9.68 -2.49 -2.89
N LEU A 72 -9.60 -1.25 -2.37
CA LEU A 72 -10.41 -0.81 -1.23
C LEU A 72 -11.91 -1.02 -1.50
N LEU A 73 -12.40 -0.63 -2.68
CA LEU A 73 -13.80 -0.81 -3.06
C LEU A 73 -14.18 -2.30 -3.12
N LEU A 74 -13.37 -3.13 -3.77
CA LEU A 74 -13.59 -4.58 -3.84
C LEU A 74 -13.63 -5.19 -2.43
N PHE A 75 -12.66 -4.84 -1.58
CA PHE A 75 -12.56 -5.37 -0.22
C PHE A 75 -13.73 -4.90 0.66
N SER A 76 -14.21 -3.66 0.45
CA SER A 76 -15.41 -3.13 1.11
C SER A 76 -16.65 -3.94 0.75
N ILE A 77 -16.84 -4.27 -0.54
CA ILE A 77 -17.96 -5.10 -0.99
C ILE A 77 -17.89 -6.50 -0.35
N LEU A 78 -16.71 -7.12 -0.30
CA LEU A 78 -16.54 -8.43 0.35
C LEU A 78 -16.87 -8.37 1.85
N ALA A 79 -16.51 -7.30 2.54
CA ALA A 79 -16.84 -7.10 3.96
C ALA A 79 -18.34 -6.95 4.21
N LEU A 80 -19.10 -6.37 3.27
CA LEU A 80 -20.56 -6.27 3.39
C LEU A 80 -21.25 -7.63 3.25
N ILE A 81 -20.69 -8.52 2.43
CA ILE A 81 -21.27 -9.84 2.14
C ILE A 81 -20.86 -10.87 3.20
N PHE A 82 -19.59 -10.83 3.65
CA PHE A 82 -19.00 -11.88 4.47
C PHE A 82 -18.52 -11.34 5.82
N LYS A 83 -19.09 -11.86 6.92
CA LYS A 83 -18.72 -11.47 8.31
C LYS A 83 -17.23 -11.60 8.60
N PHE A 84 -16.57 -12.62 8.06
CA PHE A 84 -15.12 -12.81 8.21
C PHE A 84 -14.33 -11.61 7.66
N PHE A 85 -14.72 -11.08 6.50
CA PHE A 85 -14.05 -9.94 5.87
C PHE A 85 -14.29 -8.63 6.62
N GLN A 86 -15.29 -8.52 7.50
CA GLN A 86 -15.52 -7.30 8.29
C GLN A 86 -14.36 -7.01 9.24
N ILE A 87 -13.86 -8.04 9.95
CA ILE A 87 -12.72 -7.89 10.86
C ILE A 87 -11.45 -7.59 10.06
N LEU A 88 -11.26 -8.27 8.93
CA LEU A 88 -10.12 -8.02 8.04
C LEU A 88 -10.16 -6.61 7.44
N PHE A 89 -11.35 -6.12 7.10
CA PHE A 89 -11.55 -4.79 6.57
C PHE A 89 -11.13 -3.70 7.55
N ILE A 90 -11.30 -3.90 8.85
CA ILE A 90 -10.82 -2.95 9.85
C ILE A 90 -9.30 -2.82 9.79
N GLY A 91 -8.56 -3.93 9.75
CA GLY A 91 -7.10 -3.88 9.61
C GLY A 91 -6.66 -3.27 8.28
N TYR A 92 -7.38 -3.59 7.20
CA TYR A 92 -7.15 -2.99 5.88
C TYR A 92 -7.37 -1.49 5.87
N ALA A 93 -8.51 -1.03 6.40
CA ALA A 93 -8.85 0.37 6.46
C ALA A 93 -7.83 1.13 7.31
N LEU A 94 -7.42 0.60 8.46
CA LEU A 94 -6.39 1.22 9.30
C LEU A 94 -5.07 1.40 8.55
N HIS A 95 -4.62 0.37 7.82
CA HIS A 95 -3.40 0.44 7.00
C HIS A 95 -3.53 1.49 5.89
N PHE A 96 -4.64 1.47 5.14
CA PHE A 96 -4.90 2.42 4.07
C PHE A 96 -5.01 3.86 4.59
N PHE A 97 -5.65 4.08 5.74
CA PHE A 97 -5.72 5.39 6.39
C PHE A 97 -4.35 5.88 6.85
N GLN A 98 -3.50 5.00 7.39
CA GLN A 98 -2.13 5.35 7.76
C GLN A 98 -1.35 5.83 6.53
N ASP A 99 -1.53 5.17 5.38
CA ASP A 99 -0.91 5.56 4.12
C ASP A 99 -1.40 6.93 3.64
N LEU A 100 -2.72 7.16 3.64
CA LEU A 100 -3.30 8.46 3.31
C LEU A 100 -2.79 9.57 4.23
N PHE A 101 -2.73 9.29 5.54
CA PHE A 101 -2.25 10.25 6.53
C PHE A 101 -0.78 10.59 6.32
N SER A 102 0.07 9.59 6.06
CA SER A 102 1.48 9.79 5.73
C SER A 102 1.65 10.62 4.45
N GLU A 103 0.84 10.37 3.43
CA GLU A 103 0.89 11.12 2.16
C GLU A 103 0.40 12.56 2.33
N PHE A 104 -0.70 12.75 3.07
CA PHE A 104 -1.22 14.06 3.45
C PHE A 104 -0.18 14.87 4.21
N PHE A 105 0.42 14.31 5.27
CA PHE A 105 1.43 15.01 6.05
C PHE A 105 2.68 15.34 5.23
N CYS A 106 3.09 14.45 4.33
CA CYS A 106 4.18 14.72 3.39
C CYS A 106 3.85 15.92 2.48
N PHE A 107 2.63 15.96 1.91
CA PHE A 107 2.18 17.05 1.05
C PHE A 107 2.16 18.41 1.77
N PHE A 108 1.63 18.48 2.99
CA PHE A 108 1.55 19.72 3.76
C PHE A 108 2.92 20.25 4.22
N ASN A 109 3.91 19.37 4.43
CA ASN A 109 5.27 19.77 4.78
C ASN A 109 6.16 20.10 3.56
N GLY A 110 5.56 20.46 2.42
CA GLY A 110 6.29 20.78 1.19
C GLY A 110 6.92 19.56 0.49
N GLY A 111 6.52 18.35 0.88
CA GLY A 111 6.87 17.12 0.19
C GLY A 111 6.25 17.06 -1.21
N ARG A 112 6.98 16.46 -2.15
CA ARG A 112 6.49 16.28 -3.53
C ARG A 112 5.45 15.15 -3.61
N LYS A 113 4.72 15.05 -4.73
CA LYS A 113 3.63 14.10 -5.10
C LYS A 113 3.71 12.68 -4.47
N SER A 114 2.61 11.95 -4.35
CA SER A 114 2.66 10.58 -3.83
C SER A 114 3.61 9.67 -4.64
N VAL A 115 4.43 8.88 -3.94
CA VAL A 115 5.28 7.80 -4.52
C VAL A 115 4.41 6.69 -5.10
N ARG A 116 3.21 6.53 -4.56
CA ARG A 116 2.28 5.46 -4.86
C ARG A 116 1.17 5.94 -5.76
N LYS A 117 0.65 5.03 -6.58
CA LYS A 117 -0.53 5.28 -7.41
C LYS A 117 -1.73 4.73 -6.68
N LEU A 118 -2.60 5.62 -6.22
CA LEU A 118 -3.83 5.27 -5.51
C LEU A 118 -4.91 4.67 -6.42
N SER A 119 -4.70 4.65 -7.74
CA SER A 119 -5.63 4.04 -8.70
C SER A 119 -4.91 3.11 -9.67
N LEU A 120 -5.42 1.88 -9.74
CA LEU A 120 -5.01 0.87 -10.71
C LEU A 120 -5.38 1.30 -12.14
N ILE A 121 -6.61 1.78 -12.34
CA ILE A 121 -7.09 2.24 -13.66
C ILE A 121 -6.23 3.43 -14.14
N GLY A 122 -5.97 4.38 -13.24
CA GLY A 122 -5.11 5.53 -13.53
C GLY A 122 -3.68 5.13 -13.88
N TYR A 123 -3.14 4.08 -13.25
CA TYR A 123 -1.84 3.53 -13.58
C TYR A 123 -1.80 2.89 -14.97
N VAL A 124 -2.77 2.03 -15.29
CA VAL A 124 -2.88 1.37 -16.61
C VAL A 124 -3.06 2.40 -17.72
N TYR A 125 -3.86 3.43 -17.49
CA TYR A 125 -4.03 4.52 -18.45
C TYR A 125 -2.70 5.27 -18.73
N GLN A 126 -1.89 5.52 -17.70
CA GLN A 126 -0.58 6.17 -17.87
C GLN A 126 0.44 5.27 -18.57
N LEU A 127 0.41 3.95 -18.31
CA LEU A 127 1.19 2.94 -19.06
C LEU A 127 0.88 3.02 -20.55
N ARG A 128 -0.40 2.97 -20.91
CA ARG A 128 -0.84 2.97 -22.31
C ARG A 128 -0.44 4.25 -23.05
N LYS A 129 -0.43 5.40 -22.37
CA LYS A 129 -0.04 6.68 -22.97
C LYS A 129 1.48 6.93 -23.01
N GLY A 130 2.30 6.00 -22.53
CA GLY A 130 3.76 6.21 -22.45
C GLY A 130 4.14 7.38 -21.53
N THR A 131 3.27 7.73 -20.59
CA THR A 131 3.47 8.82 -19.62
C THR A 131 4.04 8.32 -18.29
N LEU A 132 4.41 7.04 -18.24
CA LEU A 132 5.15 6.41 -17.15
C LEU A 132 6.66 6.47 -17.38
#